data_AF-A0A3M0WRK5-F1
#
_entry.id   AF-A0A3M0WRK5-F1
#
_cell.length_a   1.000
_cell.length_b   1.000
_cell.length_c   1.000
_cell.angle_alpha   90.00
_cell.angle_beta   90.00
_cell.angle_gamma   90.00
#
_symmetry.space_group_name_H-M   'P 1'
#
loop_
_entity.id
_entity.type
_entity.pdbx_description
1 polymer ?
#
loop_
_entity_poly.entity_id
_entity_poly.type
_entity_poly.pdbx_seq_one_letter_code
_entity_poly.pdbx_strand_id
1 'polypeptide(L)'
;MPDNYETALSQDVIQSIVDGGIRDPFAVLGPHEVDGGVAVRTFLPDAAEMKVVWNETAVPMHRIHPDGLYEATLPNTSLPITYRLEAKLNTGSTFSYEDPYRFGPMLAELDEYLHGEGTHQHIYEFLGAHLAEAEGISGVVFRVWAPSAHRVSVVGSFNNWDGRRHPMRLHPASGIWEIFIPGLQAGDLYKYEIKTNYKNYMVTKSDPVGFYAELRPNTASIVWDIDKYQWHDDDWMAKRAHHNSHQSPISIYEVHLGSWRLKNGWEWLTYEELAKELVAYVKEMGYTHIELLPIAEHPFDGSWGYQVTGYFAPTSRFGTPDQFMAFVDTCHQNGIGVILDWVPAHFPTDQHGLGFFDGTHLYEHEDPRKGAHPDWGTLIFNYGRNEVRQFLISNAIYWLDKFHIDGL
;
A
#
# COMPACT_ATOMS: atom_id res chain seq x y z
N MET A 1 -1.71 8.97 43.36
CA MET A 1 -2.97 8.24 43.58
C MET A 1 -3.51 7.96 42.20
N PRO A 2 -3.84 6.73 41.79
CA PRO A 2 -4.67 6.62 40.60
C PRO A 2 -6.00 7.27 40.96
N ASP A 3 -6.38 8.32 40.23
CA ASP A 3 -7.75 8.82 40.28
C ASP A 3 -8.67 7.62 40.04
N ASN A 4 -9.72 7.48 40.85
CA ASN A 4 -10.77 6.47 40.65
C ASN A 4 -11.57 6.81 39.40
N TYR A 5 -10.91 6.83 38.25
CA TYR A 5 -11.51 6.98 36.95
C TYR A 5 -12.04 5.60 36.55
N GLU A 6 -13.36 5.44 36.58
CA GLU A 6 -14.03 4.21 36.14
C GLU A 6 -14.24 4.29 34.62
N THR A 7 -13.46 3.52 33.87
CA THR A 7 -13.70 3.31 32.43
C THR A 7 -14.84 2.31 32.23
N ALA A 8 -15.66 2.54 31.20
CA ALA A 8 -16.70 1.61 30.77
C ALA A 8 -16.14 0.38 30.02
N LEU A 9 -14.83 0.37 29.69
CA LEU A 9 -14.20 -0.75 29.00
C LEU A 9 -14.01 -1.95 29.92
N SER A 10 -14.32 -3.15 29.41
CA SER A 10 -13.97 -4.39 30.10
C SER A 10 -12.46 -4.62 30.08
N GLN A 11 -11.96 -5.38 31.05
CA GLN A 11 -10.54 -5.75 31.12
C GLN A 11 -10.08 -6.52 29.88
N ASP A 12 -10.92 -7.38 29.32
CA ASP A 12 -10.61 -8.13 28.09
C ASP A 12 -10.41 -7.20 26.89
N VAL A 13 -11.22 -6.15 26.76
CA VAL A 13 -11.07 -5.15 25.70
C VAL A 13 -9.78 -4.36 25.87
N ILE A 14 -9.48 -3.90 27.08
CA ILE A 14 -8.23 -3.20 27.40
C ILE A 14 -7.02 -4.06 27.04
N GLN A 15 -7.02 -5.31 27.47
CA GLN A 15 -5.94 -6.25 27.18
C GLN A 15 -5.79 -6.51 25.67
N SER A 16 -6.91 -6.63 24.95
CA SER A 16 -6.88 -6.81 23.49
C SER A 16 -6.23 -5.65 22.75
N ILE A 17 -6.38 -4.41 23.23
CA ILE A 17 -5.71 -3.25 22.62
C ILE A 17 -4.21 -3.29 22.91
N VAL A 18 -3.86 -3.46 24.19
CA VAL A 18 -2.48 -3.42 24.68
C VAL A 18 -1.62 -4.52 24.07
N ASP A 19 -2.18 -5.73 23.91
CA ASP A 19 -1.52 -6.88 23.29
C ASP A 19 -1.59 -6.86 21.74
N GLY A 20 -2.21 -5.83 21.15
CA GLY A 20 -2.39 -5.76 19.70
C GLY A 20 -3.26 -6.89 19.14
N GLY A 21 -4.28 -7.33 19.87
CA GLY A 21 -5.28 -8.31 19.46
C GLY A 21 -6.65 -7.72 19.11
N ILE A 22 -6.85 -6.40 19.20
CA ILE A 22 -8.14 -5.80 18.88
C ILE A 22 -8.48 -5.99 17.40
N ARG A 23 -9.66 -6.58 17.13
CA ARG A 23 -10.14 -6.86 15.77
C ARG A 23 -10.94 -5.70 15.18
N ASP A 24 -11.71 -5.02 16.01
CA ASP A 24 -12.49 -3.83 15.62
C ASP A 24 -12.03 -2.64 16.45
N PRO A 25 -10.94 -1.96 16.04
CA PRO A 25 -10.40 -0.85 16.81
C PRO A 25 -11.34 0.36 16.83
N PHE A 26 -12.17 0.56 15.80
CA PHE A 26 -13.09 1.70 15.71
C PHE A 26 -14.30 1.57 16.65
N ALA A 27 -14.63 0.35 17.09
CA ALA A 27 -15.61 0.14 18.15
C ALA A 27 -15.13 0.58 19.55
N VAL A 28 -13.84 0.92 19.71
CA VAL A 28 -13.26 1.25 21.02
C VAL A 28 -12.48 2.56 21.01
N LEU A 29 -11.58 2.75 20.05
CA LEU A 29 -10.74 3.94 19.89
C LEU A 29 -11.53 5.07 19.21
N GLY A 30 -11.07 6.30 19.36
CA GLY A 30 -11.76 7.49 18.87
C GLY A 30 -12.89 7.93 19.80
N PRO A 31 -13.86 8.71 19.28
CA PRO A 31 -14.95 9.28 20.07
C PRO A 31 -16.19 8.35 20.08
N HIS A 32 -16.74 8.09 21.27
CA HIS A 32 -17.89 7.20 21.50
C HIS A 32 -18.92 7.85 22.41
N GLU A 33 -20.20 7.75 22.07
CA GLU A 33 -21.27 8.19 22.97
C GLU A 33 -21.29 7.34 24.25
N VAL A 34 -21.39 8.00 25.40
CA VAL A 34 -21.50 7.39 26.72
C VAL A 34 -22.53 8.15 27.55
N ASP A 35 -22.97 7.57 28.66
CA ASP A 35 -23.90 8.25 29.57
C ASP A 35 -23.32 9.60 30.04
N GLY A 36 -23.96 10.69 29.61
CA GLY A 36 -23.59 12.05 29.98
C GLY A 36 -22.57 12.75 29.07
N GLY A 37 -22.14 12.16 27.95
CA GLY A 37 -21.26 12.84 27.00
C GLY A 37 -20.61 11.95 25.94
N VAL A 38 -19.39 12.32 25.53
CA VAL A 38 -18.57 11.54 24.58
C VAL A 38 -17.26 11.14 25.23
N ALA A 39 -16.95 9.84 25.24
CA ALA A 39 -15.65 9.31 25.65
C ALA A 39 -14.70 9.29 24.45
N VAL A 40 -13.52 9.89 24.57
CA VAL A 40 -12.45 9.84 23.60
C VAL A 40 -11.36 8.89 24.10
N ARG A 41 -11.03 7.87 23.31
CA ARG A 41 -10.03 6.85 23.66
C ARG A 41 -8.90 6.80 22.65
N THR A 42 -7.66 6.73 23.15
CA THR A 42 -6.49 6.66 22.29
C THR A 42 -5.40 5.77 22.89
N PHE A 43 -4.64 5.11 22.02
CA PHE A 43 -3.55 4.22 22.41
C PHE A 43 -2.22 4.76 21.88
N LEU A 44 -1.36 5.18 22.81
CA LEU A 44 -0.03 5.69 22.51
C LEU A 44 0.97 5.22 23.60
N PRO A 45 1.66 4.08 23.38
CA PRO A 45 2.56 3.47 24.37
C PRO A 45 3.64 4.41 24.90
N ASP A 46 4.18 5.24 24.02
CA ASP A 46 5.32 6.11 24.33
C ASP A 46 4.91 7.43 25.03
N ALA A 47 3.61 7.67 25.21
CA ALA A 47 3.11 8.86 25.88
C ALA A 47 3.28 8.75 27.39
N ALA A 48 3.78 9.83 28.00
CA ALA A 48 3.74 10.08 29.43
C ALA A 48 2.41 10.71 29.86
N GLU A 49 1.90 11.64 29.04
CA GLU A 49 0.65 12.37 29.27
C GLU A 49 -0.09 12.54 27.94
N MET A 50 -1.42 12.48 27.99
CA MET A 50 -2.32 12.71 26.84
C MET A 50 -3.39 13.74 27.20
N LYS A 51 -3.80 14.56 26.24
CA LYS A 51 -4.91 15.50 26.36
C LYS A 51 -5.77 15.48 25.09
N VAL A 52 -7.06 15.73 25.25
CA VAL A 52 -7.98 16.05 24.15
C VAL A 52 -8.11 17.57 24.08
N VAL A 53 -7.80 18.15 22.93
CA VAL A 53 -7.99 19.58 22.65
C VAL A 53 -9.31 19.73 21.90
N TRP A 54 -10.32 20.23 22.61
CA TRP A 54 -11.69 20.40 22.11
C TRP A 54 -12.19 21.80 22.48
N ASN A 55 -12.74 22.54 21.51
CA ASN A 55 -13.16 23.95 21.69
C ASN A 55 -12.07 24.83 22.34
N GLU A 56 -10.84 24.76 21.83
CA GLU A 56 -9.65 25.46 22.36
C GLU A 56 -9.30 25.12 23.83
N THR A 57 -9.97 24.12 24.42
CA THR A 57 -9.75 23.67 25.78
C THR A 57 -9.03 22.34 25.78
N ALA A 58 -7.92 22.28 26.51
CA ALA A 58 -7.17 21.04 26.73
C ALA A 58 -7.74 20.28 27.93
N VAL A 59 -8.37 19.13 27.68
CA VAL A 59 -8.91 18.21 28.68
C VAL A 59 -7.89 17.08 28.90
N PRO A 60 -7.30 16.92 30.10
CA PRO A 60 -6.41 15.82 30.40
C PRO A 60 -7.10 14.45 30.24
N MET A 61 -6.38 13.48 29.67
CA MET A 61 -6.84 12.10 29.59
C MET A 61 -6.31 11.28 30.75
N HIS A 62 -7.15 10.44 31.32
CA HIS A 62 -6.76 9.48 32.35
C HIS A 62 -6.07 8.29 31.70
N ARG A 63 -4.93 7.88 32.25
CA ARG A 63 -4.23 6.66 31.84
C ARG A 63 -4.96 5.46 32.43
N ILE A 64 -5.77 4.79 31.62
CA ILE A 64 -6.57 3.63 32.05
C ILE A 64 -5.79 2.31 32.00
N HIS A 65 -4.64 2.29 31.30
CA HIS A 65 -3.68 1.18 31.36
C HIS A 65 -2.23 1.69 31.33
N PRO A 66 -1.30 1.12 32.13
CA PRO A 66 0.10 1.53 32.15
C PRO A 66 0.79 1.45 30.79
N ASP A 67 0.35 0.58 29.88
CA ASP A 67 0.96 0.44 28.54
C ASP A 67 0.48 1.49 27.52
N GLY A 68 -0.17 2.57 27.97
CA GLY A 68 -0.42 3.75 27.15
C GLY A 68 -1.82 3.81 26.53
N LEU A 69 -2.81 3.20 27.18
CA LEU A 69 -4.22 3.43 26.86
C LEU A 69 -4.77 4.58 27.70
N TYR A 70 -5.38 5.56 27.04
CA TYR A 70 -5.88 6.78 27.65
C TYR A 70 -7.34 7.03 27.29
N GLU A 71 -8.10 7.61 28.23
CA GLU A 71 -9.50 7.97 28.05
C GLU A 71 -9.81 9.34 28.67
N ALA A 72 -10.62 10.15 28.00
CA ALA A 72 -11.25 11.34 28.59
C ALA A 72 -12.73 11.38 28.22
N THR A 73 -13.58 11.84 29.15
CA THR A 73 -14.99 12.07 28.88
C THR A 73 -15.25 13.57 28.71
N LEU A 74 -15.83 13.95 27.57
CA LEU A 74 -16.29 15.29 27.27
C LEU A 74 -17.79 15.40 27.65
N PRO A 75 -18.12 16.06 28.78
CA PRO A 75 -19.49 16.06 29.30
C PRO A 75 -20.43 16.94 28.47
N ASN A 76 -21.71 16.57 28.42
CA ASN A 76 -22.77 17.31 27.73
C ASN A 76 -22.52 17.54 26.24
N THR A 77 -21.88 16.58 25.59
CA THR A 77 -21.52 16.61 24.16
C THR A 77 -22.11 15.39 23.45
N SER A 78 -22.41 15.52 22.16
CA SER A 78 -22.88 14.43 21.28
C SER A 78 -22.07 14.39 19.99
N LEU A 79 -22.04 13.25 19.30
CA LEU A 79 -21.38 13.13 17.99
C LEU A 79 -22.17 13.88 16.89
N PRO A 80 -21.50 14.31 15.80
CA PRO A 80 -20.05 14.28 15.58
C PRO A 80 -19.31 15.39 16.34
N ILE A 81 -18.04 15.14 16.69
CA ILE A 81 -17.15 16.13 17.31
C ILE A 81 -15.82 16.22 16.57
N THR A 82 -15.26 17.43 16.54
CA THR A 82 -13.90 17.67 16.04
C THR A 82 -12.99 18.00 17.24
N TYR A 83 -11.85 17.34 17.32
CA TYR A 83 -10.84 17.53 18.36
C TYR A 83 -9.47 17.14 17.84
N ARG A 84 -8.43 17.54 18.57
CA ARG A 84 -7.07 17.03 18.39
C ARG A 84 -6.59 16.34 19.65
N LEU A 85 -5.63 15.45 19.49
CA LEU A 85 -4.89 14.88 20.60
C LEU A 85 -3.60 15.67 20.78
N GLU A 86 -3.20 15.89 22.03
CA GLU A 86 -1.89 16.41 22.40
C GLU A 86 -1.19 15.35 23.26
N ALA A 87 0.00 14.94 22.83
CA ALA A 87 0.80 13.93 23.49
C ALA A 87 2.10 14.55 23.99
N LYS A 88 2.47 14.24 25.24
CA LYS A 88 3.81 14.45 25.76
C LYS A 88 4.48 13.09 25.90
N LEU A 89 5.56 12.85 25.17
CA LEU A 89 6.29 11.59 25.19
C LEU A 89 7.11 11.43 26.47
N ASN A 90 7.50 10.19 26.77
CA ASN A 90 8.44 9.87 27.85
C ASN A 90 9.80 10.57 27.70
N THR A 91 10.15 10.99 26.48
CA THR A 91 11.36 11.79 26.17
C THR A 91 11.22 13.27 26.51
N GLY A 92 10.00 13.74 26.82
CA GLY A 92 9.67 15.13 27.12
C GLY A 92 9.20 15.95 25.91
N SER A 93 9.31 15.45 24.68
CA SER A 93 8.76 16.14 23.51
C SER A 93 7.24 16.16 23.54
N THR A 94 6.63 17.24 23.05
CA THR A 94 5.18 17.39 22.95
C THR A 94 4.78 17.63 21.51
N PHE A 95 3.68 17.03 21.05
CA PHE A 95 3.14 17.24 19.72
C PHE A 95 1.61 17.09 19.73
N SER A 96 0.95 17.66 18.73
CA SER A 96 -0.49 17.50 18.51
C SER A 96 -0.75 16.84 17.17
N TYR A 97 -1.79 16.02 17.11
CA TYR A 97 -2.19 15.28 15.91
C TYR A 97 -3.71 15.07 15.88
N GLU A 98 -4.20 14.80 14.68
CA GLU A 98 -5.59 14.39 14.44
C GLU A 98 -5.74 12.90 14.79
N ASP A 99 -6.83 12.53 15.47
CA ASP A 99 -7.08 11.13 15.85
C ASP A 99 -7.50 10.30 14.63
N PRO A 100 -6.74 9.28 14.20
CA PRO A 100 -7.13 8.44 13.06
C PRO A 100 -8.49 7.75 13.24
N TYR A 101 -8.90 7.49 14.48
CA TYR A 101 -10.11 6.73 14.79
C TYR A 101 -11.39 7.57 14.84
N ARG A 102 -11.29 8.89 14.63
CA ARG A 102 -12.48 9.75 14.51
C ARG A 102 -13.10 9.75 13.11
N PHE A 103 -12.35 9.33 12.10
CA PHE A 103 -12.78 9.38 10.71
C PHE A 103 -13.62 8.14 10.34
N GLY A 104 -14.70 8.36 9.59
CA GLY A 104 -15.56 7.31 9.06
C GLY A 104 -14.87 6.45 7.98
N PRO A 105 -15.55 5.37 7.51
CA PRO A 105 -15.03 4.59 6.40
C PRO A 105 -15.02 5.43 5.11
N MET A 106 -14.02 5.20 4.27
CA MET A 106 -13.82 5.91 3.00
C MET A 106 -13.95 4.99 1.77
N LEU A 107 -14.15 3.69 1.97
CA LEU A 107 -14.40 2.73 0.89
C LEU A 107 -15.82 2.93 0.35
N ALA A 108 -15.94 3.16 -0.96
CA ALA A 108 -17.24 3.29 -1.58
C ALA A 108 -17.95 1.92 -1.68
N GLU A 109 -19.26 1.91 -1.46
CA GLU A 109 -20.06 0.67 -1.45
C GLU A 109 -19.99 -0.10 -2.78
N LEU A 110 -19.92 0.62 -3.91
CA LEU A 110 -19.81 0.00 -5.24
C LEU A 110 -18.46 -0.70 -5.42
N ASP A 111 -17.37 -0.09 -4.97
CA ASP A 111 -16.03 -0.67 -5.06
C ASP A 111 -15.94 -1.93 -4.19
N GLU A 112 -16.49 -1.85 -2.97
CA GLU A 112 -16.59 -2.99 -2.06
C GLU A 112 -17.37 -4.16 -2.70
N TYR A 113 -18.52 -3.86 -3.30
CA TYR A 113 -19.37 -4.85 -3.96
C TYR A 113 -18.66 -5.50 -5.16
N LEU A 114 -18.09 -4.70 -6.07
CA LEU A 114 -17.41 -5.20 -7.26
C LEU A 114 -16.10 -5.95 -6.92
N HIS A 115 -15.46 -5.63 -5.80
CA HIS A 115 -14.35 -6.39 -5.27
C HIS A 115 -14.80 -7.78 -4.82
N GLY A 116 -15.85 -7.86 -3.98
CA GLY A 116 -16.41 -9.13 -3.50
C GLY A 116 -16.90 -10.05 -4.64
N GLU A 117 -17.47 -9.47 -5.70
CA GLU A 117 -17.88 -10.23 -6.88
C GLU A 117 -16.70 -10.62 -7.81
N GLY A 118 -15.52 -10.04 -7.62
CA GLY A 118 -14.34 -10.28 -8.46
C GLY A 118 -14.42 -9.68 -9.86
N THR A 119 -15.19 -8.60 -10.03
CA THR A 119 -15.46 -7.95 -11.32
C THR A 119 -14.89 -6.54 -11.45
N HIS A 120 -14.42 -5.94 -10.35
CA HIS A 120 -13.67 -4.69 -10.40
C HIS A 120 -12.39 -4.84 -11.23
N GLN A 121 -12.14 -3.96 -12.20
CA GLN A 121 -10.97 -4.03 -13.09
C GLN A 121 -9.87 -3.02 -12.72
N HIS A 122 -10.19 -2.05 -11.87
CA HIS A 122 -9.29 -0.95 -11.49
C HIS A 122 -9.05 -0.95 -9.97
N ILE A 123 -8.76 -2.12 -9.36
CA ILE A 123 -8.63 -2.20 -7.89
C ILE A 123 -7.55 -1.29 -7.34
N TYR A 124 -6.56 -0.94 -8.17
CA TYR A 124 -5.53 0.03 -7.82
C TYR A 124 -6.08 1.43 -7.55
N GLU A 125 -7.29 1.78 -7.97
CA GLU A 125 -7.89 3.09 -7.67
C GLU A 125 -8.34 3.21 -6.21
N PHE A 126 -8.52 2.10 -5.48
CA PHE A 126 -8.95 2.14 -4.09
C PHE A 126 -8.13 1.26 -3.13
N LEU A 127 -7.60 0.11 -3.57
CA LEU A 127 -6.61 -0.67 -2.80
C LEU A 127 -5.24 0.00 -2.86
N GLY A 128 -4.41 -0.28 -1.85
CA GLY A 128 -3.10 0.33 -1.71
C GLY A 128 -3.13 1.53 -0.75
N ALA A 129 -2.19 2.45 -0.94
CA ALA A 129 -2.09 3.69 -0.18
C ALA A 129 -2.37 4.90 -1.08
N HIS A 130 -3.40 5.67 -0.74
CA HIS A 130 -3.86 6.82 -1.53
C HIS A 130 -3.83 8.10 -0.72
N LEU A 131 -3.28 9.17 -1.30
CA LEU A 131 -3.45 10.51 -0.74
C LEU A 131 -4.94 10.85 -0.74
N ALA A 132 -5.45 11.31 0.39
CA ALA A 132 -6.86 11.62 0.56
C ALA A 132 -7.06 12.80 1.50
N GLU A 133 -8.25 13.38 1.46
CA GLU A 133 -8.71 14.39 2.39
C GLU A 133 -10.01 13.94 3.05
N ALA A 134 -10.07 14.04 4.38
CA ALA A 134 -11.27 13.79 5.16
C ALA A 134 -11.55 15.00 6.06
N GLU A 135 -12.74 15.59 5.94
CA GLU A 135 -13.15 16.75 6.73
C GLU A 135 -12.14 17.93 6.70
N GLY A 136 -11.52 18.20 5.54
CA GLY A 136 -10.52 19.26 5.38
C GLY A 136 -9.12 18.90 5.90
N ILE A 137 -8.90 17.64 6.33
CA ILE A 137 -7.61 17.15 6.82
C ILE A 137 -7.00 16.22 5.76
N SER A 138 -5.81 16.57 5.26
CA SER A 138 -5.04 15.72 4.38
C SER A 138 -4.39 14.55 5.13
N GLY A 139 -4.26 13.42 4.45
CA GLY A 139 -3.60 12.23 4.97
C GLY A 139 -3.52 11.14 3.92
N VAL A 140 -3.38 9.90 4.37
CA VAL A 140 -3.32 8.72 3.51
C VAL A 140 -4.37 7.72 3.96
N VAL A 141 -5.18 7.22 3.02
CA VAL A 141 -6.04 6.06 3.23
C VAL A 141 -5.32 4.80 2.75
N PHE A 142 -5.26 3.80 3.63
CA PHE A 142 -4.66 2.50 3.36
C PHE A 142 -5.75 1.45 3.26
N ARG A 143 -5.70 0.61 2.22
CA ARG A 143 -6.65 -0.48 2.01
C ARG A 143 -5.95 -1.74 1.54
N VAL A 144 -6.19 -2.87 2.22
CA VAL A 144 -5.57 -4.15 1.87
C VAL A 144 -6.53 -5.33 2.03
N TRP A 145 -6.55 -6.22 1.05
CA TRP A 145 -7.34 -7.46 1.11
C TRP A 145 -6.62 -8.53 1.94
N ALA A 146 -7.21 -8.91 3.07
CA ALA A 146 -6.67 -9.92 3.99
C ALA A 146 -7.82 -10.56 4.81
N PRO A 147 -8.75 -11.28 4.16
CA PRO A 147 -10.03 -11.69 4.74
C PRO A 147 -9.88 -12.59 5.98
N SER A 148 -8.83 -13.40 6.05
CA SER A 148 -8.61 -14.37 7.12
C SER A 148 -7.73 -13.84 8.26
N ALA A 149 -7.22 -12.62 8.13
CA ALA A 149 -6.40 -11.99 9.15
C ALA A 149 -7.20 -11.81 10.45
N HIS A 150 -6.51 -11.93 11.58
CA HIS A 150 -7.06 -11.59 12.88
C HIS A 150 -7.08 -10.07 13.10
N ARG A 151 -5.99 -9.41 12.69
CA ARG A 151 -5.80 -7.95 12.73
C ARG A 151 -4.79 -7.56 11.65
N VAL A 152 -5.06 -6.46 10.97
CA VAL A 152 -4.08 -5.78 10.12
C VAL A 152 -3.81 -4.39 10.70
N SER A 153 -2.55 -3.99 10.70
CA SER A 153 -2.13 -2.65 11.12
C SER A 153 -1.19 -2.04 10.10
N VAL A 154 -1.26 -0.72 9.90
CA VAL A 154 -0.25 0.00 9.12
C VAL A 154 0.94 0.30 10.03
N VAL A 155 2.15 -0.07 9.60
CA VAL A 155 3.40 0.18 10.32
C VAL A 155 4.35 0.97 9.45
N GLY A 156 5.06 1.93 10.02
CA GLY A 156 5.97 2.80 9.28
C GLY A 156 6.80 3.69 10.20
N SER A 157 7.62 4.56 9.60
CA SER A 157 8.46 5.51 10.36
C SER A 157 7.63 6.40 11.29
N PHE A 158 6.45 6.84 10.84
CA PHE A 158 5.51 7.69 11.58
C PHE A 158 4.96 7.06 12.87
N ASN A 159 5.08 5.74 13.03
CA ASN A 159 4.61 5.03 14.21
C ASN A 159 5.65 4.12 14.85
N ASN A 160 6.93 4.33 14.55
CA ASN A 160 8.05 3.51 15.04
C ASN A 160 7.92 2.02 14.68
N TRP A 161 7.24 1.72 13.57
CA TRP A 161 6.93 0.35 13.14
C TRP A 161 6.14 -0.48 14.18
N ASP A 162 5.39 0.17 15.08
CA ASP A 162 4.58 -0.50 16.10
C ASP A 162 3.15 -0.77 15.60
N GLY A 163 2.87 -2.03 15.27
CA GLY A 163 1.56 -2.47 14.77
C GLY A 163 0.42 -2.42 15.80
N ARG A 164 0.66 -1.99 17.04
CA ARG A 164 -0.41 -1.72 18.00
C ARG A 164 -1.02 -0.32 17.83
N ARG A 165 -0.32 0.60 17.15
CA ARG A 165 -0.72 2.02 17.07
C ARG A 165 -1.78 2.33 16.01
N HIS A 166 -1.73 1.66 14.87
CA HIS A 166 -2.65 1.88 13.75
C HIS A 166 -3.33 0.60 13.23
N PRO A 167 -3.99 -0.21 14.08
CA PRO A 167 -4.89 -1.27 13.62
C PRO A 167 -6.02 -0.73 12.73
N MET A 168 -6.33 -1.46 11.68
CA MET A 168 -7.29 -1.11 10.63
C MET A 168 -8.69 -1.64 10.96
N ARG A 169 -9.74 -1.06 10.37
CA ARG A 169 -11.10 -1.64 10.39
C ARG A 169 -11.22 -2.73 9.34
N LEU A 170 -11.95 -3.80 9.63
CA LEU A 170 -12.32 -4.81 8.64
C LEU A 170 -13.68 -4.47 8.03
N HIS A 171 -13.77 -4.49 6.70
CA HIS A 171 -15.00 -4.50 5.93
C HIS A 171 -15.42 -5.96 5.67
N PRO A 172 -16.39 -6.53 6.42
CA PRO A 172 -16.62 -7.97 6.43
C PRO A 172 -17.17 -8.54 5.13
N ALA A 173 -17.87 -7.72 4.33
CA ALA A 173 -18.47 -8.16 3.07
C ALA A 173 -17.43 -8.41 1.98
N SER A 174 -16.28 -7.72 2.04
CA SER A 174 -15.20 -7.79 1.05
C SER A 174 -13.90 -8.39 1.57
N GLY A 175 -13.68 -8.41 2.89
CA GLY A 175 -12.40 -8.83 3.47
C GLY A 175 -11.29 -7.78 3.37
N ILE A 176 -11.65 -6.53 3.01
CA ILE A 176 -10.73 -5.40 2.93
C ILE A 176 -10.56 -4.81 4.32
N TRP A 177 -9.31 -4.49 4.68
CA TRP A 177 -8.97 -3.71 5.86
C TRP A 177 -8.71 -2.26 5.45
N GLU A 178 -9.23 -1.28 6.19
CA GLU A 178 -9.09 0.15 5.91
C GLU A 178 -8.65 0.99 7.13
N ILE A 179 -7.81 1.99 6.91
CA ILE A 179 -7.64 3.11 7.84
C ILE A 179 -7.24 4.39 7.09
N PHE A 180 -7.78 5.53 7.49
CA PHE A 180 -7.25 6.85 7.12
C PHE A 180 -6.32 7.35 8.23
N ILE A 181 -5.08 7.68 7.87
CA ILE A 181 -4.09 8.23 8.81
C ILE A 181 -3.81 9.69 8.42
N PRO A 182 -4.29 10.66 9.22
CA PRO A 182 -4.11 12.07 8.94
C PRO A 182 -2.65 12.51 9.07
N GLY A 183 -2.25 13.49 8.26
CA GLY A 183 -0.91 14.09 8.28
C GLY A 183 0.19 13.29 7.58
N LEU A 184 -0.10 12.09 7.08
CA LEU A 184 0.81 11.37 6.18
C LEU A 184 0.80 11.97 4.78
N GLN A 185 1.88 11.75 4.04
CA GLN A 185 2.18 12.36 2.74
C GLN A 185 2.90 11.40 1.79
N ALA A 186 3.02 11.79 0.53
CA ALA A 186 3.84 11.05 -0.43
C ALA A 186 5.31 10.98 0.05
N GLY A 187 5.92 9.81 -0.07
CA GLY A 187 7.25 9.50 0.44
C GLY A 187 7.27 8.78 1.79
N ASP A 188 6.14 8.73 2.51
CA ASP A 188 6.09 7.98 3.77
C ASP A 188 6.26 6.46 3.53
N LEU A 189 7.13 5.86 4.35
CA LEU A 189 7.43 4.43 4.32
C LEU A 189 6.41 3.66 5.14
N TYR A 190 5.88 2.58 4.59
CA TYR A 190 4.93 1.72 5.29
C TYR A 190 4.99 0.24 4.88
N LYS A 191 4.43 -0.59 5.75
CA LYS A 191 4.07 -2.00 5.54
C LYS A 191 2.76 -2.30 6.25
N TYR A 192 2.19 -3.46 5.97
CA TYR A 192 1.13 -4.04 6.80
C TYR A 192 1.71 -5.04 7.79
N GLU A 193 1.48 -4.85 9.08
CA GLU A 193 1.67 -5.90 10.09
C GLU A 193 0.39 -6.72 10.20
N ILE A 194 0.46 -7.99 9.82
CA ILE A 194 -0.67 -8.90 9.79
C ILE A 194 -0.51 -9.92 10.91
N LYS A 195 -1.44 -9.89 11.87
CA LYS A 195 -1.61 -10.94 12.88
C LYS A 195 -2.66 -11.91 12.36
N THR A 196 -2.32 -13.19 12.31
CA THR A 196 -3.16 -14.21 11.68
C THR A 196 -3.81 -15.13 12.72
N ASN A 197 -4.82 -15.88 12.30
CA ASN A 197 -5.40 -16.94 13.12
C ASN A 197 -4.56 -18.25 13.09
N TYR A 198 -3.48 -18.30 12.31
CA TYR A 198 -2.65 -19.49 12.13
C TYR A 198 -1.49 -19.50 13.13
N LYS A 199 -1.58 -20.29 14.21
CA LYS A 199 -0.46 -20.61 15.13
C LYS A 199 0.39 -19.39 15.57
N ASN A 200 -0.25 -18.29 15.98
CA ASN A 200 0.42 -17.03 16.36
C ASN A 200 1.32 -16.42 15.26
N TYR A 201 1.14 -16.82 14.00
CA TYR A 201 1.89 -16.28 12.88
C TYR A 201 1.55 -14.80 12.72
N MET A 202 2.60 -13.98 12.77
CA MET A 202 2.57 -12.55 12.59
C MET A 202 3.70 -12.16 11.65
N VAL A 203 3.41 -11.28 10.70
CA VAL A 203 4.33 -10.96 9.61
C VAL A 203 4.16 -9.51 9.18
N THR A 204 5.23 -8.91 8.67
CA THR A 204 5.15 -7.63 7.96
C THR A 204 5.20 -7.87 6.46
N LYS A 205 4.25 -7.28 5.74
CA LYS A 205 4.08 -7.42 4.29
C LYS A 205 4.26 -6.09 3.60
N SER A 206 4.91 -6.10 2.45
CA SER A 206 4.80 -5.01 1.48
C SER A 206 3.36 -4.92 0.99
N ASP A 207 2.94 -3.74 0.56
CA ASP A 207 1.61 -3.57 -0.02
C ASP A 207 1.51 -4.30 -1.38
N PRO A 208 0.59 -5.27 -1.55
CA PRO A 208 0.36 -5.93 -2.83
C PRO A 208 0.06 -4.98 -3.98
N VAL A 209 -0.54 -3.82 -3.67
CA VAL A 209 -0.96 -2.76 -4.60
C VAL A 209 -0.21 -1.46 -4.30
N GLY A 210 1.01 -1.55 -3.75
CA GLY A 210 1.87 -0.39 -3.54
C GLY A 210 2.47 0.13 -4.85
N PHE A 211 2.43 1.44 -5.07
CA PHE A 211 2.91 2.08 -6.30
C PHE A 211 4.42 2.36 -6.34
N TYR A 212 5.07 2.33 -5.18
CA TYR A 212 6.50 2.52 -5.07
C TYR A 212 7.06 1.72 -3.88
N ALA A 213 8.33 1.37 -3.94
CA ALA A 213 9.01 0.51 -2.98
C ALA A 213 10.42 1.03 -2.66
N GLU A 214 10.93 0.68 -1.49
CA GLU A 214 12.32 0.90 -1.16
C GLU A 214 13.27 0.11 -2.08
N LEU A 215 14.48 0.64 -2.28
CA LEU A 215 15.53 -0.08 -2.97
C LEU A 215 15.89 -1.38 -2.24
N ARG A 216 15.81 -2.50 -2.97
CA ARG A 216 16.24 -3.81 -2.47
C ARG A 216 17.66 -3.77 -1.88
N PRO A 217 17.92 -4.43 -0.72
CA PRO A 217 17.11 -5.47 -0.10
C PRO A 217 16.03 -4.96 0.88
N ASN A 218 15.83 -3.64 1.00
CA ASN A 218 14.72 -3.11 1.77
C ASN A 218 13.39 -3.42 1.06
N THR A 219 12.28 -3.39 1.81
CA THR A 219 11.00 -3.97 1.36
C THR A 219 9.78 -3.16 1.79
N ALA A 220 9.93 -1.97 2.40
CA ALA A 220 8.76 -1.14 2.66
C ALA A 220 8.18 -0.61 1.35
N SER A 221 6.86 -0.48 1.32
CA SER A 221 6.17 0.30 0.31
C SER A 221 6.31 1.78 0.64
N ILE A 222 6.23 2.63 -0.37
CA ILE A 222 6.31 4.08 -0.24
C ILE A 222 4.98 4.66 -0.75
N VAL A 223 4.36 5.53 0.05
CA VAL A 223 3.16 6.27 -0.39
C VAL A 223 3.55 7.12 -1.60
N TRP A 224 2.81 7.00 -2.71
CA TRP A 224 3.11 7.75 -3.93
C TRP A 224 1.83 8.29 -4.55
N ASP A 225 1.90 9.51 -5.04
CA ASP A 225 0.86 10.09 -5.88
C ASP A 225 1.12 9.68 -7.33
N ILE A 226 0.35 8.70 -7.82
CA ILE A 226 0.54 8.11 -9.15
C ILE A 226 0.01 9.02 -10.28
N ASP A 227 -0.85 9.98 -9.97
CA ASP A 227 -1.55 10.79 -10.98
C ASP A 227 -0.91 12.18 -11.22
N LYS A 228 0.20 12.48 -10.53
CA LYS A 228 0.84 13.81 -10.62
C LYS A 228 1.66 14.04 -11.90
N TYR A 229 2.13 12.99 -12.58
CA TYR A 229 2.96 13.12 -13.77
C TYR A 229 2.14 13.72 -14.93
N GLN A 230 2.76 14.60 -15.72
CA GLN A 230 2.12 15.24 -16.87
C GLN A 230 2.71 14.66 -18.15
N TRP A 231 1.90 13.92 -18.91
CA TRP A 231 2.27 13.28 -20.16
C TRP A 231 2.33 14.26 -21.34
N HIS A 232 3.17 13.97 -22.33
CA HIS A 232 3.29 14.74 -23.58
C HIS A 232 3.16 13.85 -24.83
N ASP A 233 2.45 12.73 -24.70
CA ASP A 233 2.33 11.69 -25.72
C ASP A 233 0.94 11.58 -26.36
N ASP A 234 0.08 12.60 -26.22
CA ASP A 234 -1.28 12.62 -26.78
C ASP A 234 -1.31 12.23 -28.27
N ASP A 235 -0.34 12.72 -29.06
CA ASP A 235 -0.20 12.42 -30.48
C ASP A 235 0.12 10.95 -30.76
N TRP A 236 0.88 10.29 -29.87
CA TRP A 236 1.16 8.86 -29.92
C TRP A 236 -0.08 8.08 -29.52
N MET A 237 -0.69 8.43 -28.39
CA MET A 237 -1.87 7.74 -27.84
C MET A 237 -3.04 7.74 -28.84
N ALA A 238 -3.24 8.84 -29.56
CA ALA A 238 -4.24 8.93 -30.63
C ALA A 238 -3.97 8.00 -31.83
N LYS A 239 -2.72 7.58 -32.05
CA LYS A 239 -2.28 6.74 -33.18
C LYS A 239 -1.82 5.35 -32.74
N ARG A 240 -1.77 5.05 -31.44
CA ARG A 240 -1.24 3.80 -30.86
C ARG A 240 -1.86 2.55 -31.50
N ALA A 241 -3.18 2.54 -31.70
CA ALA A 241 -3.88 1.42 -32.33
C ALA A 241 -3.41 1.15 -33.78
N HIS A 242 -3.00 2.18 -34.52
CA HIS A 242 -2.38 2.00 -35.81
C HIS A 242 -0.97 1.44 -35.66
N HIS A 243 -0.14 2.02 -34.78
CA HIS A 243 1.24 1.57 -34.56
C HIS A 243 1.34 0.10 -34.10
N ASN A 244 0.39 -0.36 -33.28
CA ASN A 244 0.39 -1.71 -32.70
C ASN A 244 -0.51 -2.69 -33.48
N SER A 245 -0.98 -2.30 -34.67
CA SER A 245 -1.77 -3.17 -35.54
C SER A 245 -0.94 -4.36 -36.03
N HIS A 246 -1.57 -5.52 -36.18
CA HIS A 246 -0.98 -6.72 -36.80
C HIS A 246 -0.49 -6.52 -38.26
N GLN A 247 -0.79 -5.38 -38.88
CA GLN A 247 -0.34 -5.00 -40.22
C GLN A 247 0.80 -3.97 -40.21
N SER A 248 1.14 -3.43 -39.05
CA SER A 248 2.22 -2.46 -38.89
C SER A 248 3.58 -3.16 -38.82
N PRO A 249 4.67 -2.47 -39.21
CA PRO A 249 6.00 -3.02 -38.99
C PRO A 249 6.26 -3.16 -37.48
N ILE A 250 6.59 -4.37 -37.04
CA ILE A 250 7.00 -4.67 -35.67
C ILE A 250 8.42 -5.22 -35.72
N SER A 251 9.37 -4.41 -35.25
CA SER A 251 10.75 -4.78 -34.99
C SER A 251 11.10 -4.33 -33.57
N ILE A 252 11.42 -5.31 -32.72
CA ILE A 252 11.54 -5.15 -31.27
C ILE A 252 13.02 -5.23 -30.87
N TYR A 253 13.45 -4.31 -30.02
CA TYR A 253 14.73 -4.37 -29.31
C TYR A 253 14.47 -4.78 -27.86
N GLU A 254 14.72 -6.04 -27.52
CA GLU A 254 14.57 -6.59 -26.17
C GLU A 254 15.71 -6.10 -25.26
N VAL A 255 15.38 -5.64 -24.04
CA VAL A 255 16.33 -4.99 -23.14
C VAL A 255 16.09 -5.38 -21.68
N HIS A 256 17.16 -5.85 -21.02
CA HIS A 256 17.24 -5.83 -19.57
C HIS A 256 17.89 -4.52 -19.09
N LEU A 257 17.10 -3.62 -18.49
CA LEU A 257 17.54 -2.26 -18.12
C LEU A 257 18.79 -2.25 -17.21
N GLY A 258 18.85 -3.20 -16.26
CA GLY A 258 19.95 -3.29 -15.30
C GLY A 258 21.29 -3.74 -15.89
N SER A 259 21.33 -4.15 -17.16
CA SER A 259 22.55 -4.65 -17.81
C SER A 259 22.75 -4.16 -19.25
N TRP A 260 21.85 -3.35 -19.81
CA TRP A 260 22.05 -2.74 -21.12
C TRP A 260 23.32 -1.89 -21.15
N ARG A 261 23.47 -1.04 -20.14
CA ARG A 261 24.65 -0.20 -19.93
C ARG A 261 24.79 0.17 -18.45
N LEU A 262 26.03 0.15 -17.97
CA LEU A 262 26.37 0.62 -16.63
C LEU A 262 27.13 1.96 -16.74
N LYS A 263 26.88 2.86 -15.79
CA LYS A 263 27.71 4.07 -15.60
C LYS A 263 28.80 3.78 -14.57
N ASN A 264 29.94 4.44 -14.74
CA ASN A 264 31.07 4.39 -13.79
C ASN A 264 31.48 2.96 -13.35
N GLY A 265 31.34 1.96 -14.24
CA GLY A 265 31.73 0.57 -14.00
C GLY A 265 30.62 -0.32 -13.45
N TRP A 266 29.93 0.09 -12.38
CA TRP A 266 28.99 -0.78 -11.63
C TRP A 266 27.66 -0.12 -11.26
N GLU A 267 27.45 1.16 -11.58
CA GLU A 267 26.21 1.85 -11.26
C GLU A 267 25.21 1.67 -12.41
N TRP A 268 23.93 1.46 -12.07
CA TRP A 268 22.88 1.45 -13.09
C TRP A 268 22.62 2.86 -13.61
N LEU A 269 22.14 2.91 -14.85
CA LEU A 269 21.48 4.10 -15.35
C LEU A 269 20.13 4.30 -14.65
N THR A 270 19.76 5.54 -14.41
CA THR A 270 18.39 5.89 -13.99
C THR A 270 17.44 5.81 -15.19
N TYR A 271 16.12 5.78 -14.94
CA TYR A 271 15.13 5.87 -16.02
C TYR A 271 15.31 7.15 -16.86
N GLU A 272 15.71 8.27 -16.26
CA GLU A 272 15.99 9.52 -16.99
C GLU A 272 17.23 9.42 -17.89
N GLU A 273 18.28 8.71 -17.44
CA GLU A 273 19.48 8.46 -18.24
C GLU A 273 19.16 7.48 -19.38
N LEU A 274 18.39 6.43 -19.11
CA LEU A 274 17.87 5.49 -20.10
C LEU A 274 16.99 6.19 -21.15
N ALA A 275 16.11 7.12 -20.73
CA ALA A 275 15.26 7.88 -21.63
C ALA A 275 16.07 8.67 -22.67
N LYS A 276 17.26 9.15 -22.28
CA LYS A 276 18.17 9.87 -23.19
C LYS A 276 18.99 8.92 -24.04
N GLU A 277 19.62 7.93 -23.43
CA GLU A 277 20.63 7.10 -24.09
C GLU A 277 20.02 5.92 -24.86
N LEU A 278 19.14 5.15 -24.23
CA LEU A 278 18.54 3.96 -24.83
C LEU A 278 17.58 4.36 -25.96
N VAL A 279 16.72 5.36 -25.74
CA VAL A 279 15.74 5.79 -26.76
C VAL A 279 16.44 6.34 -28.00
N ALA A 280 17.46 7.18 -27.84
CA ALA A 280 18.24 7.70 -28.96
C ALA A 280 18.92 6.57 -29.75
N TYR A 281 19.51 5.59 -29.05
CA TYR A 281 20.13 4.42 -29.67
C TYR A 281 19.12 3.57 -30.46
N VAL A 282 17.99 3.22 -29.85
CA VAL A 282 16.94 2.42 -30.48
C VAL A 282 16.36 3.14 -31.70
N LYS A 283 16.21 4.46 -31.62
CA LYS A 283 15.77 5.30 -32.73
C LYS A 283 16.76 5.30 -33.89
N GLU A 284 18.05 5.47 -33.60
CA GLU A 284 19.13 5.43 -34.61
C GLU A 284 19.16 4.07 -35.32
N MET A 285 18.99 2.98 -34.57
CA MET A 285 18.98 1.62 -35.09
C MET A 285 17.71 1.28 -35.90
N GLY A 286 16.66 2.10 -35.80
CA GLY A 286 15.44 1.95 -36.61
C GLY A 286 14.46 0.90 -36.10
N TYR A 287 14.53 0.52 -34.82
CA TYR A 287 13.50 -0.34 -34.20
C TYR A 287 12.20 0.44 -33.99
N THR A 288 11.10 -0.30 -33.91
CA THR A 288 9.75 0.26 -33.71
C THR A 288 9.30 0.18 -32.26
N HIS A 289 9.84 -0.77 -31.50
CA HIS A 289 9.45 -1.06 -30.13
C HIS A 289 10.69 -1.41 -29.29
N ILE A 290 10.60 -1.10 -28.00
CA ILE A 290 11.46 -1.64 -26.95
C ILE A 290 10.63 -2.64 -26.17
N GLU A 291 11.16 -3.85 -25.98
CA GLU A 291 10.57 -4.83 -25.05
C GLU A 291 11.45 -4.88 -23.81
N LEU A 292 10.86 -4.61 -22.66
CA LEU A 292 11.55 -4.63 -21.39
C LEU A 292 11.35 -5.98 -20.73
N LEU A 293 12.45 -6.61 -20.31
CA LEU A 293 12.38 -7.64 -19.27
C LEU A 293 11.67 -7.07 -18.03
N PRO A 294 11.10 -7.91 -17.14
CA PRO A 294 10.15 -7.43 -16.13
C PRO A 294 10.72 -6.30 -15.27
N ILE A 295 10.04 -5.15 -15.28
CA ILE A 295 10.41 -3.99 -14.48
C ILE A 295 9.60 -3.87 -13.18
N ALA A 296 8.59 -4.72 -12.97
CA ALA A 296 7.87 -4.77 -11.69
C ALA A 296 8.85 -5.11 -10.55
N GLU A 297 8.61 -4.58 -9.34
CA GLU A 297 9.59 -4.67 -8.26
C GLU A 297 9.86 -6.13 -7.85
N HIS A 298 11.14 -6.48 -7.82
CA HIS A 298 11.63 -7.84 -7.58
C HIS A 298 12.86 -7.81 -6.65
N PRO A 299 13.01 -8.77 -5.73
CA PRO A 299 14.01 -8.69 -4.67
C PRO A 299 15.43 -9.09 -5.11
N PHE A 300 15.57 -9.81 -6.24
CA PHE A 300 16.83 -10.41 -6.65
C PHE A 300 17.15 -10.17 -8.12
N ASP A 301 18.28 -9.51 -8.40
CA ASP A 301 18.71 -9.19 -9.77
C ASP A 301 18.93 -10.42 -10.64
N GLY A 302 19.40 -11.52 -10.04
CA GLY A 302 19.66 -12.76 -10.77
C GLY A 302 18.41 -13.46 -11.27
N SER A 303 17.22 -13.00 -10.87
CA SER A 303 15.95 -13.43 -11.46
C SER A 303 15.63 -12.76 -12.80
N TRP A 304 16.41 -11.72 -13.17
CA TRP A 304 16.17 -10.84 -14.31
C TRP A 304 14.80 -10.14 -14.31
N GLY A 305 14.13 -10.11 -13.15
CA GLY A 305 12.79 -9.55 -12.99
C GLY A 305 11.68 -10.61 -12.88
N TYR A 306 11.91 -11.86 -13.27
CA TYR A 306 10.85 -12.89 -13.34
C TYR A 306 10.38 -13.43 -11.99
N GLN A 307 10.94 -12.95 -10.87
CA GLN A 307 10.45 -13.27 -9.51
C GLN A 307 9.93 -12.00 -8.83
N VAL A 308 8.76 -11.55 -9.27
CA VAL A 308 8.13 -10.28 -8.85
C VAL A 308 7.53 -10.37 -7.45
N THR A 309 7.69 -9.30 -6.66
CA THR A 309 7.04 -9.14 -5.35
C THR A 309 6.21 -7.86 -5.22
N GLY A 310 6.49 -6.82 -6.02
CA GLY A 310 5.70 -5.59 -6.08
C GLY A 310 5.13 -5.38 -7.48
N TYR A 311 3.95 -5.95 -7.73
CA TYR A 311 3.33 -6.00 -9.07
C TYR A 311 2.91 -4.63 -9.60
N PHE A 312 2.55 -3.71 -8.72
CA PHE A 312 2.05 -2.36 -9.06
C PHE A 312 3.13 -1.27 -8.93
N ALA A 313 4.41 -1.63 -8.77
CA ALA A 313 5.50 -0.67 -8.67
C ALA A 313 6.58 -0.97 -9.72
N PRO A 314 6.99 0.00 -10.55
CA PRO A 314 8.23 -0.14 -11.30
C PRO A 314 9.40 -0.20 -10.31
N THR A 315 10.43 -0.99 -10.62
CA THR A 315 11.53 -1.23 -9.68
C THR A 315 12.25 0.07 -9.36
N SER A 316 12.51 0.25 -8.08
CA SER A 316 13.19 1.41 -7.51
C SER A 316 14.69 1.48 -7.86
N ARG A 317 15.25 0.42 -8.47
CA ARG A 317 16.66 0.37 -8.90
C ARG A 317 17.06 1.53 -9.80
N PHE A 318 16.14 1.96 -10.67
CA PHE A 318 16.42 2.95 -11.71
C PHE A 318 15.76 4.31 -11.42
N GLY A 319 14.99 4.44 -10.35
CA GLY A 319 14.33 5.69 -10.00
C GLY A 319 12.90 5.54 -9.52
N THR A 320 12.14 6.64 -9.61
CA THR A 320 10.74 6.73 -9.17
C THR A 320 9.76 6.31 -10.28
N PRO A 321 8.48 6.07 -9.94
CA PRO A 321 7.43 5.86 -10.93
C PRO A 321 7.35 6.96 -11.99
N ASP A 322 7.43 8.23 -11.59
CA ASP A 322 7.39 9.38 -12.51
C ASP A 322 8.56 9.33 -13.52
N GLN A 323 9.74 8.89 -13.08
CA GLN A 323 10.90 8.77 -13.96
C GLN A 323 10.72 7.63 -14.96
N PHE A 324 10.03 6.56 -14.59
CA PHE A 324 9.63 5.52 -15.55
C PHE A 324 8.55 6.01 -16.52
N MET A 325 7.56 6.79 -16.06
CA MET A 325 6.60 7.46 -16.95
C MET A 325 7.33 8.36 -17.95
N ALA A 326 8.32 9.14 -17.50
CA ALA A 326 9.13 9.98 -18.38
C ALA A 326 9.95 9.17 -19.41
N PHE A 327 10.41 7.98 -19.06
CA PHE A 327 11.04 7.07 -20.01
C PHE A 327 10.07 6.65 -21.11
N VAL A 328 8.86 6.23 -20.75
CA VAL A 328 7.81 5.83 -21.72
C VAL A 328 7.37 7.02 -22.58
N ASP A 329 7.12 8.18 -21.97
CA ASP A 329 6.77 9.43 -22.68
C ASP A 329 7.85 9.79 -23.72
N THR A 330 9.12 9.64 -23.35
CA THR A 330 10.25 9.87 -24.27
C THR A 330 10.27 8.86 -25.43
N CYS A 331 9.95 7.58 -25.18
CA CYS A 331 9.78 6.59 -26.25
C CYS A 331 8.67 7.02 -27.23
N HIS A 332 7.51 7.40 -26.71
CA HIS A 332 6.35 7.80 -27.51
C HIS A 332 6.60 9.06 -28.35
N GLN A 333 7.25 10.08 -27.77
CA GLN A 333 7.68 11.27 -28.51
C GLN A 333 8.68 10.96 -29.63
N ASN A 334 9.40 9.83 -29.54
CA ASN A 334 10.29 9.33 -30.58
C ASN A 334 9.63 8.30 -31.51
N GLY A 335 8.32 8.05 -31.37
CA GLY A 335 7.56 7.10 -32.16
C GLY A 335 8.01 5.65 -31.94
N ILE A 336 8.39 5.31 -30.71
CA ILE A 336 8.81 3.98 -30.28
C ILE A 336 7.80 3.48 -29.26
N GLY A 337 7.23 2.30 -29.48
CA GLY A 337 6.36 1.66 -28.51
C GLY A 337 7.13 0.93 -27.41
N VAL A 338 6.51 0.76 -26.24
CA VAL A 338 7.09 0.06 -25.09
C VAL A 338 6.24 -1.17 -24.75
N ILE A 339 6.87 -2.34 -24.82
CA ILE A 339 6.30 -3.64 -24.41
C ILE A 339 6.94 -4.04 -23.08
N LEU A 340 6.17 -4.65 -22.19
CA LEU A 340 6.62 -5.04 -20.86
C LEU A 340 6.39 -6.52 -20.64
N ASP A 341 7.46 -7.28 -20.36
CA ASP A 341 7.33 -8.66 -19.90
C ASP A 341 6.51 -8.71 -18.61
N TRP A 342 5.28 -9.20 -18.72
CA TRP A 342 4.38 -9.34 -17.61
C TRP A 342 4.43 -10.76 -17.02
N VAL A 343 4.48 -10.87 -15.68
CA VAL A 343 4.78 -12.15 -14.99
C VAL A 343 3.59 -12.65 -14.14
N PRO A 344 2.46 -13.08 -14.75
CA PRO A 344 1.29 -13.59 -14.03
C PRO A 344 1.39 -15.09 -13.71
N ALA A 345 2.45 -15.77 -14.13
CA ALA A 345 2.56 -17.22 -14.03
C ALA A 345 2.86 -17.72 -12.61
N HIS A 346 3.65 -16.96 -11.85
CA HIS A 346 4.08 -17.33 -10.50
C HIS A 346 4.62 -16.12 -9.73
N PHE A 347 4.90 -16.30 -8.44
CA PHE A 347 5.60 -15.35 -7.58
C PHE A 347 6.51 -16.10 -6.58
N PRO A 348 7.59 -15.49 -6.06
CA PRO A 348 8.52 -16.18 -5.18
C PRO A 348 7.98 -16.30 -3.74
N THR A 349 8.68 -17.06 -2.89
CA THR A 349 8.26 -17.34 -1.50
C THR A 349 8.73 -16.29 -0.48
N ASP A 350 9.27 -15.16 -0.94
CA ASP A 350 9.76 -14.09 -0.06
C ASP A 350 8.68 -13.64 0.92
N GLN A 351 9.06 -13.56 2.21
CA GLN A 351 8.10 -13.34 3.28
C GLN A 351 7.40 -11.98 3.17
N HIS A 352 8.05 -10.94 2.63
CA HIS A 352 7.42 -9.62 2.45
C HIS A 352 6.38 -9.60 1.31
N GLY A 353 6.44 -10.56 0.38
CA GLY A 353 5.57 -10.65 -0.79
C GLY A 353 4.24 -11.37 -0.53
N LEU A 354 3.64 -11.95 -1.57
CA LEU A 354 2.25 -12.44 -1.55
C LEU A 354 2.04 -13.80 -0.85
N GLY A 355 3.11 -14.58 -0.62
CA GLY A 355 2.97 -15.94 -0.08
C GLY A 355 2.40 -15.98 1.32
N PHE A 356 1.43 -16.86 1.55
CA PHE A 356 0.79 -17.08 2.86
C PHE A 356 0.31 -15.78 3.53
N PHE A 357 -0.25 -14.86 2.73
CA PHE A 357 -0.39 -13.44 3.05
C PHE A 357 -1.10 -13.14 4.38
N ASP A 358 -2.29 -13.72 4.57
CA ASP A 358 -3.15 -13.50 5.74
C ASP A 358 -3.15 -14.69 6.73
N GLY A 359 -2.15 -15.57 6.62
CA GLY A 359 -2.07 -16.83 7.35
C GLY A 359 -2.83 -17.98 6.69
N THR A 360 -3.25 -17.80 5.45
CA THR A 360 -3.82 -18.82 4.57
C THR A 360 -3.15 -18.77 3.19
N HIS A 361 -3.39 -19.78 2.36
CA HIS A 361 -3.04 -19.75 0.94
C HIS A 361 -3.99 -18.82 0.19
N LEU A 362 -3.72 -17.51 0.28
CA LEU A 362 -4.58 -16.44 -0.18
C LEU A 362 -4.44 -16.22 -1.69
N TYR A 363 -3.23 -15.86 -2.13
CA TYR A 363 -2.89 -15.60 -3.52
C TYR A 363 -2.52 -16.90 -4.25
N GLU A 364 -1.78 -17.79 -3.60
CA GLU A 364 -1.45 -19.12 -4.10
C GLU A 364 -2.56 -20.15 -3.87
N HIS A 365 -2.58 -21.21 -4.67
CA HIS A 365 -3.52 -22.31 -4.45
C HIS A 365 -3.05 -23.20 -3.28
N GLU A 366 -3.96 -23.60 -2.38
CA GLU A 366 -3.64 -24.40 -1.18
C GLU A 366 -3.03 -25.78 -1.49
N ASP A 367 -3.51 -26.45 -2.54
CA ASP A 367 -2.94 -27.71 -3.03
C ASP A 367 -1.59 -27.45 -3.74
N PRO A 368 -0.46 -27.91 -3.20
CA PRO A 368 0.86 -27.63 -3.77
C PRO A 368 1.06 -28.24 -5.16
N ARG A 369 0.24 -29.22 -5.57
CA ARG A 369 0.27 -29.77 -6.94
C ARG A 369 -0.25 -28.77 -7.99
N LYS A 370 -0.95 -27.73 -7.53
CA LYS A 370 -1.50 -26.64 -8.34
C LYS A 370 -0.90 -25.28 -7.95
N GLY A 371 -0.40 -25.14 -6.72
CA GLY A 371 0.03 -23.89 -6.12
C GLY A 371 1.55 -23.68 -6.09
N ALA A 372 2.35 -24.58 -6.65
CA ALA A 372 3.81 -24.45 -6.63
C ALA A 372 4.49 -24.97 -7.90
N HIS A 373 5.57 -24.31 -8.30
CA HIS A 373 6.55 -24.84 -9.24
C HIS A 373 7.75 -25.42 -8.44
N PRO A 374 7.79 -26.74 -8.19
CA PRO A 374 8.80 -27.33 -7.30
C PRO A 374 10.23 -27.18 -7.82
N ASP A 375 10.42 -27.19 -9.15
CA ASP A 375 11.74 -27.03 -9.76
C ASP A 375 12.26 -25.59 -9.70
N TRP A 376 11.37 -24.61 -9.52
CA TRP A 376 11.72 -23.18 -9.45
C TRP A 376 11.68 -22.63 -8.02
N GLY A 377 11.05 -23.35 -7.09
CA GLY A 377 10.85 -22.89 -5.72
C GLY A 377 9.86 -21.72 -5.61
N THR A 378 8.93 -21.57 -6.55
CA THR A 378 7.96 -20.47 -6.61
C THR A 378 6.52 -20.95 -6.40
N LEU A 379 5.63 -20.01 -6.09
CA LEU A 379 4.21 -20.23 -5.87
C LEU A 379 3.39 -19.84 -7.11
N ILE A 380 2.31 -20.57 -7.37
CA ILE A 380 1.40 -20.35 -8.50
C ILE A 380 0.13 -19.69 -7.99
N PHE A 381 -0.30 -18.62 -8.67
CA PHE A 381 -1.54 -17.93 -8.36
C PHE A 381 -2.76 -18.86 -8.44
N ASN A 382 -3.70 -18.70 -7.51
CA ASN A 382 -5.00 -19.34 -7.57
C ASN A 382 -5.93 -18.59 -8.55
N TYR A 383 -5.75 -18.80 -9.85
CA TYR A 383 -6.55 -18.15 -10.90
C TYR A 383 -8.07 -18.40 -10.79
N GLY A 384 -8.47 -19.46 -10.07
CA GLY A 384 -9.88 -19.77 -9.81
C GLY A 384 -10.52 -18.86 -8.76
N ARG A 385 -9.74 -18.17 -7.94
CA ARG A 385 -10.22 -17.23 -6.93
C ARG A 385 -10.47 -15.85 -7.55
N ASN A 386 -11.66 -15.32 -7.28
CA ASN A 386 -12.18 -14.11 -7.90
C ASN A 386 -11.26 -12.90 -7.71
N GLU A 387 -10.86 -12.64 -6.46
CA GLU A 387 -10.02 -11.50 -6.07
C GLU A 387 -8.58 -11.65 -6.58
N VAL A 388 -8.07 -12.87 -6.70
CA VAL A 388 -6.73 -13.14 -7.28
C VAL A 388 -6.74 -12.92 -8.79
N ARG A 389 -7.76 -13.42 -9.49
CA ARG A 389 -7.94 -13.14 -10.92
C ARG A 389 -8.09 -11.64 -11.17
N GLN A 390 -8.87 -10.97 -10.34
CA GLN A 390 -9.05 -9.53 -10.37
C GLN A 390 -7.73 -8.78 -10.12
N PHE A 391 -6.91 -9.20 -9.16
CA PHE A 391 -5.58 -8.63 -8.92
C PHE A 391 -4.72 -8.65 -10.18
N LEU A 392 -4.66 -9.79 -10.87
CA LEU A 392 -3.86 -9.93 -12.09
C LEU A 392 -4.44 -9.13 -13.26
N ILE A 393 -5.75 -9.19 -13.50
CA ILE A 393 -6.39 -8.40 -14.57
C ILE A 393 -6.18 -6.91 -14.33
N SER A 394 -6.38 -6.46 -13.10
CA SER A 394 -6.20 -5.07 -12.74
C SER A 394 -4.74 -4.63 -12.85
N ASN A 395 -3.79 -5.52 -12.57
CA ASN A 395 -2.37 -5.24 -12.77
C ASN A 395 -2.00 -5.07 -14.24
N ALA A 396 -2.54 -5.92 -15.13
CA ALA A 396 -2.34 -5.74 -16.57
C ALA A 396 -2.90 -4.38 -17.06
N ILE A 397 -4.11 -4.03 -16.63
CA ILE A 397 -4.73 -2.74 -16.95
C ILE A 397 -3.92 -1.57 -16.37
N TYR A 398 -3.43 -1.69 -15.15
CA TYR A 398 -2.64 -0.66 -14.46
C TYR A 398 -1.42 -0.21 -15.27
N TRP A 399 -0.66 -1.14 -15.86
CA TRP A 399 0.49 -0.80 -16.70
C TRP A 399 0.07 -0.04 -17.97
N LEU A 400 -1.05 -0.42 -18.59
CA LEU A 400 -1.58 0.23 -19.78
C LEU A 400 -2.19 1.61 -19.47
N ASP A 401 -2.82 1.76 -18.30
CA ASP A 401 -3.51 2.96 -17.84
C ASP A 401 -2.53 3.99 -17.26
N LYS A 402 -1.78 3.63 -16.22
CA LYS A 402 -0.92 4.58 -15.48
C LYS A 402 0.44 4.79 -16.11
N PHE A 403 0.95 3.85 -16.90
CA PHE A 403 2.27 3.94 -17.52
C PHE A 403 2.22 3.97 -19.05
N HIS A 404 1.02 4.03 -19.65
CA HIS A 404 0.80 4.09 -21.09
C HIS A 404 1.49 2.98 -21.91
N ILE A 405 1.82 1.84 -21.29
CA ILE A 405 2.49 0.71 -21.95
C ILE A 405 1.68 0.24 -23.18
N ASP A 406 2.39 -0.17 -24.24
CA ASP A 406 1.82 -0.47 -25.55
C ASP A 406 1.50 -1.96 -25.76
N GLY A 407 2.09 -2.83 -24.95
CA GLY A 407 1.88 -4.28 -24.98
C GLY A 407 2.44 -4.98 -23.73
N LEU A 408 1.96 -6.20 -23.48
CA LEU A 408 2.36 -7.07 -22.38
C LEU A 408 2.77 -8.46 -22.89
#